data_AF-A0A1T1P980-F1
#
_entry.id   AF-A0A1T1P980-F1
#
_cell.length_a   1.000
_cell.length_b   1.000
_cell.length_c   1.000
_cell.angle_alpha   90.00
_cell.angle_beta   90.00
_cell.angle_gamma   90.00
#
_symmetry.space_group_name_H-M   'P 1'
#
loop_
_entity.id
_entity.type
_entity.pdbx_description
1 polymer ?
#
loop_
_entity_poly.entity_id
_entity_poly.type
_entity_poly.pdbx_seq_one_letter_code
_entity_poly.pdbx_strand_id
1 'polypeptide(L)'
;MNRADQSPVAPPAARATIVFDGVCLLCNGWVKFLLRHDRHGRYRFAAMQGQAGRALLQQHGLDPDDPLSFLLVDATGAWTDSDAIVRVLAGLGGLWRLSGVLRLVPRRVRDLGYRLIARNRYRWFGRSDHCMLPTPEQHARFLD
;
A
#
# COMPACT_ATOMS: atom_id res chain seq x y z
N MET A 1 -22.77 -18.98 -39.94
CA MET A 1 -22.90 -17.90 -38.93
C MET A 1 -21.64 -17.85 -38.08
N ASN A 2 -21.11 -16.65 -37.86
CA ASN A 2 -19.69 -16.37 -37.61
C ASN A 2 -19.17 -16.72 -36.21
N ARG A 3 -18.00 -17.38 -36.19
CA ARG A 3 -16.99 -17.32 -35.12
C ARG A 3 -16.21 -16.00 -35.27
N ALA A 4 -16.59 -14.98 -34.51
CA ALA A 4 -15.83 -13.77 -34.20
C ALA A 4 -16.56 -13.20 -32.97
N ASP A 5 -15.98 -12.95 -31.81
CA ASP A 5 -14.72 -12.31 -31.51
C ASP A 5 -14.44 -12.62 -30.01
N GLN A 6 -13.55 -13.57 -29.74
CA GLN A 6 -12.97 -13.74 -28.40
C GLN A 6 -11.57 -13.16 -28.44
N SER A 7 -11.48 -11.84 -28.56
CA SER A 7 -10.27 -11.12 -28.19
C SER A 7 -10.18 -11.11 -26.65
N PRO A 8 -9.14 -11.70 -26.02
CA PRO A 8 -8.93 -11.50 -24.60
C PRO A 8 -8.47 -10.06 -24.43
N VAL A 9 -9.41 -9.15 -24.16
CA VAL A 9 -9.08 -7.85 -23.60
C VAL A 9 -8.41 -8.16 -22.27
N ALA A 10 -7.08 -8.13 -22.24
CA ALA A 10 -6.33 -8.25 -21.00
C ALA A 10 -6.94 -7.24 -20.02
N PRO A 11 -7.39 -7.66 -18.83
CA PRO A 11 -7.96 -6.73 -17.87
C PRO A 11 -6.94 -5.60 -17.67
N PRO A 12 -7.38 -4.33 -17.66
CA PRO A 12 -6.46 -3.21 -17.44
C PRO A 12 -5.63 -3.55 -16.21
N ALA A 13 -4.30 -3.56 -16.36
CA ALA A 13 -3.38 -4.10 -15.37
C ALA A 13 -3.86 -3.76 -13.96
N ALA A 14 -4.32 -4.77 -13.21
CA ALA A 14 -5.04 -4.57 -11.95
C ALA A 14 -4.19 -3.66 -11.06
N ARG A 15 -4.69 -2.45 -10.78
CA ARG A 15 -3.96 -1.47 -9.96
C ARG A 15 -3.75 -2.10 -8.58
N ALA A 16 -2.50 -2.11 -8.13
CA ALA A 16 -2.17 -2.69 -6.83
C ALA A 16 -2.79 -1.82 -5.73
N THR A 17 -3.39 -2.46 -4.73
CA THR A 17 -4.06 -1.76 -3.63
C THR A 17 -3.19 -1.77 -2.39
N ILE A 18 -2.97 -0.60 -1.81
CA ILE A 18 -2.23 -0.41 -0.57
C ILE A 18 -3.24 -0.10 0.53
N VAL A 19 -3.35 -1.00 1.50
CA VAL A 19 -4.09 -0.74 2.74
C VAL A 19 -3.15 -0.10 3.76
N PHE A 20 -3.57 1.02 4.33
CA PHE A 20 -2.77 1.82 5.26
C PHE A 20 -3.60 2.32 6.44
N ASP A 21 -2.92 2.72 7.51
CA ASP A 21 -3.56 3.38 8.64
C ASP A 21 -3.82 4.86 8.36
N GLY A 22 -5.09 5.22 8.16
CA GLY A 22 -5.52 6.59 7.86
C GLY A 22 -5.38 7.59 9.01
N VAL A 23 -5.23 7.13 10.26
CA VAL A 23 -5.03 8.01 11.43
C VAL A 23 -3.56 8.13 11.82
N CYS A 24 -2.66 7.34 11.23
CA CYS A 24 -1.23 7.42 11.50
C CYS A 24 -0.56 8.50 10.64
N LEU A 25 0.08 9.49 11.25
CA LEU A 25 0.76 10.57 10.52
C LEU A 25 1.94 10.06 9.66
N LEU A 26 2.65 9.02 10.12
CA LEU A 26 3.69 8.35 9.32
C LEU A 26 3.10 7.69 8.06
N CYS A 27 2.02 6.94 8.21
CA CYS A 27 1.36 6.26 7.09
C CYS A 27 0.77 7.27 6.10
N ASN A 28 0.18 8.36 6.60
CA ASN A 28 -0.32 9.45 5.77
C ASN A 28 0.82 10.14 5.01
N GLY A 29 1.96 10.37 5.66
CA GLY A 29 3.17 10.88 5.01
C GLY A 29 3.65 9.96 3.87
N TRP A 30 3.62 8.65 4.10
CA TRP A 30 3.96 7.64 3.10
C TRP A 30 3.00 7.65 1.90
N VAL A 31 1.68 7.67 2.13
CA VAL A 31 0.69 7.75 1.04
C VAL A 31 0.85 9.05 0.24
N LYS A 32 1.05 10.19 0.92
CA LYS A 32 1.33 11.48 0.24
C LYS A 32 2.60 11.41 -0.62
N PHE A 33 3.63 10.72 -0.15
CA PHE A 33 4.85 10.49 -0.92
C PHE A 33 4.55 9.65 -2.18
N LEU A 34 3.79 8.56 -2.05
CA LEU A 34 3.42 7.71 -3.18
C LEU A 34 2.53 8.42 -4.20
N LEU A 35 1.57 9.23 -3.75
CA LEU A 35 0.73 10.04 -4.64
C LEU A 35 1.56 11.01 -5.49
N ARG A 36 2.65 11.57 -4.95
CA ARG A 36 3.56 12.47 -5.67
C ARG A 36 4.47 11.75 -6.67
N HIS A 37 4.93 10.55 -6.33
CA HIS A 37 5.96 9.84 -7.12
C HIS A 37 5.38 8.79 -8.07
N ASP A 38 4.19 8.26 -7.80
CA ASP A 38 3.50 7.33 -8.69
C ASP A 38 2.79 8.07 -9.82
N ARG A 39 3.60 8.55 -10.78
CA ARG A 39 3.14 9.26 -11.98
C ARG A 39 2.31 8.39 -12.94
N HIS A 40 2.38 7.07 -12.79
CA HIS A 40 1.69 6.11 -13.65
C HIS A 40 0.36 5.61 -13.05
N GLY A 41 -0.01 6.07 -11.84
CA GLY A 41 -1.26 5.66 -11.19
C GLY A 41 -1.35 4.15 -10.95
N ARG A 42 -0.22 3.51 -10.62
CA ARG A 42 -0.12 2.07 -10.35
C ARG A 42 -0.84 1.66 -9.07
N TYR A 43 -0.85 2.53 -8.08
CA TYR A 43 -1.38 2.24 -6.76
C TYR A 43 -2.74 2.87 -6.49
N ARG A 44 -3.65 2.08 -5.92
CA ARG A 44 -4.85 2.54 -5.20
C ARG A 44 -4.61 2.44 -3.70
N PHE A 45 -5.37 3.20 -2.93
CA PHE A 45 -5.22 3.29 -1.48
C PHE A 45 -6.55 2.97 -0.80
N ALA A 46 -6.49 2.23 0.30
CA ALA A 46 -7.62 1.96 1.17
C ALA A 46 -7.21 2.24 2.61
N ALA A 47 -7.97 3.07 3.32
CA ALA A 47 -7.74 3.25 4.75
C ALA A 47 -8.25 2.02 5.50
N MET A 48 -7.48 1.48 6.45
CA MET A 48 -7.89 0.34 7.27
C MET A 48 -9.11 0.63 8.16
N GLN A 49 -9.48 1.91 8.34
CA GLN A 49 -10.70 2.36 9.00
C GLN A 49 -11.93 2.31 8.08
N GLY A 50 -11.72 2.33 6.77
CA GLY A 50 -12.75 2.26 5.74
C GLY A 50 -13.24 0.85 5.49
N GLN A 51 -14.39 0.72 4.84
CA GLN A 51 -15.02 -0.58 4.59
C GLN A 51 -14.15 -1.48 3.69
N ALA A 52 -13.60 -0.94 2.60
CA ALA A 52 -12.78 -1.69 1.67
C ALA A 52 -11.44 -2.11 2.31
N GLY A 53 -10.82 -1.22 3.09
CA GLY A 53 -9.57 -1.54 3.79
C GLY A 53 -9.76 -2.63 4.84
N ARG A 54 -10.82 -2.56 5.67
CA ARG A 54 -11.14 -3.60 6.66
C ARG A 54 -11.40 -4.94 5.98
N ALA A 55 -12.20 -4.96 4.92
CA ALA A 55 -12.51 -6.18 4.18
C ALA A 55 -11.25 -6.83 3.60
N LEU A 56 -10.35 -6.05 3.00
CA LEU A 56 -9.09 -6.56 2.44
C LEU A 56 -8.18 -7.17 3.52
N LEU A 57 -8.04 -6.51 4.67
CA LEU A 57 -7.22 -7.04 5.77
C LEU A 57 -7.79 -8.38 6.28
N GLN A 58 -9.11 -8.44 6.51
CA GLN A 58 -9.78 -9.65 6.97
C GLN A 58 -9.68 -10.81 5.97
N GLN A 59 -9.84 -10.53 4.67
CA GLN A 59 -9.69 -11.53 3.61
C GLN A 59 -8.28 -12.15 3.58
N HIS A 60 -7.27 -11.41 4.02
CA HIS A 60 -5.89 -11.85 4.09
C HIS A 60 -5.45 -12.28 5.50
N GLY A 61 -6.40 -12.46 6.43
CA GLY A 61 -6.13 -12.94 7.79
C GLY A 61 -5.38 -11.94 8.67
N LEU A 62 -5.41 -10.66 8.33
CA LEU A 62 -4.81 -9.57 9.10
C LEU A 62 -5.87 -8.90 9.98
N ASP A 63 -5.46 -8.55 11.19
CA ASP A 63 -6.30 -7.80 12.11
C ASP A 63 -6.32 -6.32 11.69
N PRO A 64 -7.49 -5.74 11.34
CA PRO A 64 -7.59 -4.33 10.97
C PRO A 64 -7.22 -3.35 12.09
N ASP A 65 -7.16 -3.83 13.34
CA ASP A 65 -6.83 -3.03 14.50
C ASP A 65 -5.35 -3.22 14.94
N ASP A 66 -4.58 -4.10 14.26
CA ASP A 66 -3.14 -4.29 14.50
C ASP A 66 -2.30 -3.18 13.82
N PRO A 67 -1.41 -2.49 14.57
CA PRO A 67 -0.52 -1.49 14.01
C PRO A 67 0.52 -1.98 12.99
N LEU A 68 0.65 -3.29 12.78
CA LEU A 68 1.50 -3.89 11.75
C LEU A 68 0.77 -4.16 10.43
N SER A 69 -0.53 -3.85 10.35
CA SER A 69 -1.42 -4.19 9.21
C SER A 69 -1.24 -3.30 7.97
N PHE A 70 0.01 -3.08 7.56
CA PHE A 70 0.31 -2.54 6.23
C PHE A 70 0.26 -3.67 5.20
N LEU A 71 -0.64 -3.54 4.21
CA LEU A 71 -0.90 -4.58 3.22
C LEU A 71 -0.80 -4.01 1.80
N LEU A 72 -0.04 -4.68 0.94
CA LEU A 72 -0.06 -4.49 -0.51
C LEU A 72 -0.72 -5.71 -1.14
N VAL A 73 -1.77 -5.50 -1.92
CA VAL A 73 -2.41 -6.51 -2.76
C VAL A 73 -2.11 -6.19 -4.23
N ASP A 74 -1.41 -7.08 -4.90
CA ASP A 74 -1.12 -7.00 -6.33
C ASP A 74 -1.48 -8.32 -7.05
N ALA A 75 -1.28 -8.39 -8.36
CA ALA A 75 -1.57 -9.58 -9.15
C ALA A 75 -0.75 -10.82 -8.74
N THR A 76 0.33 -10.65 -7.96
CA THR A 76 1.19 -11.72 -7.47
C THR A 76 0.84 -12.18 -6.06
N GLY A 77 -0.06 -11.47 -5.37
CA GLY A 77 -0.57 -11.82 -4.05
C GLY A 77 -0.60 -10.67 -3.06
N ALA A 78 -0.67 -11.04 -1.78
CA ALA A 78 -0.67 -10.13 -0.64
C ALA A 78 0.72 -10.08 0.02
N TRP A 79 1.17 -8.87 0.34
CA TRP A 79 2.49 -8.61 0.92
C TRP A 79 2.35 -7.67 2.11
N THR A 80 3.09 -7.92 3.17
CA THR A 80 3.08 -7.11 4.39
C THR A 80 4.49 -6.65 4.77
N ASP A 81 4.58 -5.88 5.86
CA ASP A 81 5.85 -5.47 6.47
C ASP A 81 6.82 -4.81 5.46
N SER A 82 8.10 -5.13 5.62
CA SER A 82 9.16 -4.59 4.78
C SER A 82 9.12 -5.10 3.34
N ASP A 83 8.52 -6.28 3.10
CA ASP A 83 8.38 -6.85 1.76
C ASP A 83 7.41 -6.01 0.91
N ALA A 84 6.30 -5.57 1.50
CA ALA A 84 5.36 -4.66 0.85
C ALA A 84 6.04 -3.34 0.47
N ILE A 85 6.78 -2.72 1.39
CA ILE A 85 7.47 -1.43 1.14
C ILE A 85 8.46 -1.55 -0.04
N VAL A 86 9.29 -2.60 -0.03
CA VAL A 86 10.28 -2.82 -1.09
C VAL A 86 9.61 -3.07 -2.45
N ARG A 87 8.48 -3.77 -2.47
CA ARG A 87 7.69 -3.98 -3.70
C ARG A 87 7.08 -2.68 -4.22
N VAL A 88 6.49 -1.88 -3.33
CA VAL A 88 5.93 -0.58 -3.70
C VAL A 88 7.01 0.32 -4.30
N LEU A 89 8.17 0.43 -3.66
CA LEU A 89 9.28 1.25 -4.15
C LEU A 89 9.84 0.73 -5.48
N ALA A 90 10.04 -0.59 -5.62
CA ALA A 90 10.48 -1.17 -6.88
C ALA A 90 9.48 -0.90 -8.02
N GLY A 91 8.18 -0.90 -7.70
CA GLY A 91 7.11 -0.60 -8.65
C GLY A 91 6.99 0.89 -9.01
N LEU A 92 7.58 1.83 -8.27
CA LEU A 92 7.67 3.24 -8.71
C LEU A 92 8.63 3.44 -9.89
N GLY A 93 9.58 2.52 -10.10
CA GLY A 93 10.53 2.58 -11.22
C GLY A 93 11.63 3.65 -11.05
N GLY A 94 12.45 3.84 -12.08
CA GLY A 94 13.53 4.84 -12.10
C GLY A 94 14.54 4.65 -10.95
N LEU A 95 14.91 5.75 -10.29
CA LEU A 95 15.82 5.75 -9.13
C LEU A 95 15.27 4.93 -7.95
N TRP A 96 13.96 4.74 -7.84
CA TRP A 96 13.35 3.94 -6.77
C TRP A 96 13.59 2.44 -6.94
N ARG A 97 14.01 1.96 -8.12
CA ARG A 97 14.50 0.59 -8.27
C ARG A 97 15.75 0.32 -7.43
N LEU A 98 16.54 1.35 -7.10
CA LEU A 98 17.68 1.25 -6.19
C LEU A 98 17.26 0.96 -4.75
N SER A 99 15.99 1.14 -4.38
CA SER A 99 15.45 0.60 -3.12
C SER A 99 15.61 -0.93 -3.02
N GLY A 100 15.82 -1.63 -4.14
CA GLY A 100 16.23 -3.03 -4.15
C GLY A 100 17.49 -3.30 -3.34
N VAL A 101 18.38 -2.30 -3.14
CA VAL A 101 19.55 -2.40 -2.27
C VAL A 101 19.16 -2.59 -0.80
N LEU A 102 17.97 -2.14 -0.37
CA LEU A 102 17.41 -2.49 0.96
C LEU A 102 17.12 -3.99 1.11
N ARG A 103 17.15 -4.79 0.03
CA ARG A 103 17.15 -6.26 0.11
C ARG A 103 18.50 -6.85 0.51
N LEU A 104 19.59 -6.08 0.39
CA LEU A 104 20.90 -6.48 0.89
C LEU A 104 20.95 -6.46 2.43
N VAL A 105 20.10 -5.64 3.06
CA VAL A 105 19.90 -5.66 4.51
C VAL A 105 19.19 -6.98 4.87
N PRO A 106 19.72 -7.78 5.81
CA PRO A 106 19.08 -9.01 6.23
C PRO A 106 17.63 -8.77 6.64
N ARG A 107 16.72 -9.59 6.12
CA ARG A 107 15.27 -9.48 6.38
C ARG A 107 14.96 -9.32 7.87
N ARG A 108 15.66 -10.06 8.74
CA ARG A 108 15.48 -9.99 10.20
C ARG A 108 15.72 -8.59 10.76
N VAL A 109 16.75 -7.88 10.28
CA VAL A 109 17.08 -6.52 10.72
C VAL A 109 16.03 -5.54 10.20
N ARG A 110 15.64 -5.68 8.94
CA ARG A 110 14.63 -4.82 8.31
C ARG A 110 13.25 -4.98 8.94
N ASP A 111 12.83 -6.22 9.21
CA ASP A 111 11.57 -6.54 9.88
C ASP A 111 11.59 -6.11 11.35
N LEU A 112 12.72 -6.21 12.05
CA LEU A 112 12.86 -5.70 13.42
C LEU A 112 12.72 -4.17 13.45
N GLY A 113 13.40 -3.48 12.54
CA GLY A 113 13.28 -2.02 12.39
C GLY A 113 11.85 -1.60 12.05
N TYR A 114 11.21 -2.31 11.11
CA TYR A 114 9.80 -2.08 10.76
C TYR A 114 8.89 -2.26 11.98
N ARG A 115 9.00 -3.39 12.70
CA ARG A 115 8.18 -3.65 13.89
C ARG A 115 8.39 -2.62 14.99
N LEU A 116 9.62 -2.15 15.18
CA LEU A 116 9.91 -1.08 16.14
C LEU A 116 9.22 0.22 15.74
N ILE A 117 9.33 0.63 14.49
CA ILE A 117 8.67 1.85 13.98
C ILE A 117 7.16 1.72 14.07
N ALA A 118 6.58 0.62 13.60
CA ALA A 118 5.14 0.39 13.61
C ALA A 118 4.56 0.40 15.03
N ARG A 119 5.23 -0.24 16.00
CA ARG A 119 4.80 -0.21 17.41
C ARG A 119 4.93 1.16 18.07
N ASN A 120 5.89 1.98 17.63
CA ASN A 120 6.11 3.32 18.17
C ASN A 120 5.49 4.43 17.30
N ARG A 121 4.76 4.09 16.23
CA ARG A 121 4.34 5.04 15.19
C ARG A 121 3.58 6.24 15.73
N TYR A 122 2.63 6.01 16.63
CA TYR A 122 1.87 7.09 17.26
C TYR A 122 2.69 7.87 18.28
N ARG A 123 3.64 7.22 18.95
CA ARG A 123 4.48 7.86 19.97
C ARG A 123 5.54 8.76 19.35
N TRP A 124 6.03 8.42 18.17
CA TRP A 124 7.08 9.16 17.47
C TRP A 124 6.53 10.17 16.46
N PHE A 125 5.46 9.81 15.74
CA PHE A 125 4.93 10.64 14.66
C PHE A 125 3.57 11.26 14.98
N GLY A 126 2.89 10.79 16.02
CA GLY A 126 1.54 11.22 16.37
C GLY A 126 0.44 10.49 15.61
N ARG A 127 -0.79 10.82 15.96
CA ARG A 127 -2.02 10.38 15.31
C ARG A 127 -2.85 11.59 14.92
N SER A 128 -3.65 11.45 13.86
CA SER A 128 -4.66 12.41 13.45
C SER A 128 -6.01 11.97 14.00
N ASP A 129 -6.84 12.92 14.45
CA ASP A 129 -8.22 12.64 14.88
C ASP A 129 -9.17 12.33 13.71
N HIS A 130 -8.72 12.65 12.48
CA HIS A 130 -9.44 12.37 11.25
C HIS A 130 -8.59 11.52 10.30
N CYS A 131 -9.26 10.67 9.53
CA CYS A 131 -8.61 9.92 8.44
C CYS A 131 -8.08 10.89 7.37
N MET A 132 -7.01 10.48 6.70
CA MET A 132 -6.49 11.22 5.55
C MET A 132 -7.56 11.37 4.47
N LEU A 133 -7.98 12.61 4.23
CA LEU A 133 -8.89 12.96 3.14
C LEU A 133 -8.09 13.26 1.86
N PRO A 134 -8.32 12.54 0.76
CA PRO A 134 -7.69 12.84 -0.52
C PRO A 134 -8.25 14.13 -1.13
N THR A 135 -7.48 14.78 -2.01
CA THR A 135 -8.02 15.87 -2.84
C THR A 135 -9.03 15.31 -3.86
N PRO A 136 -9.94 16.12 -4.44
CA PRO A 136 -10.92 15.65 -5.43
C PRO A 136 -10.28 14.90 -6.61
N GLU A 137 -9.11 15.37 -7.06
CA GLU A 137 -8.31 14.76 -8.12
C GLU A 137 -7.73 13.39 -7.71
N GLN A 138 -7.47 13.20 -6.42
CA GLN A 138 -6.92 11.96 -5.86
C GLN A 138 -7.99 10.94 -5.50
N HIS A 139 -9.26 11.36 -5.41
CA HIS A 139 -10.38 10.51 -4.99
C HIS A 139 -10.49 9.22 -5.84
N ALA A 140 -10.21 9.31 -7.14
CA ALA A 140 -10.19 8.14 -8.04
C ALA A 140 -9.13 7.08 -7.69
N ARG A 141 -8.15 7.43 -6.84
CA ARG A 141 -7.11 6.52 -6.34
C ARG A 141 -7.46 5.90 -5.00
N PHE A 142 -8.47 6.38 -4.29
CA PHE A 142 -8.92 5.83 -3.01
C PHE A 142 -10.12 4.91 -3.24
N LEU A 143 -10.26 3.90 -2.38
CA LEU A 143 -11.41 2.99 -2.42
C LEU A 143 -12.61 3.54 -1.63
N ASP A 144 -12.34 4.31 -0.57
CA ASP A 144 -13.30 4.90 0.36
C ASP A 144 -12.85 6.32 0.73
#